data_AF-A0AAD5U942-F1
#
_entry.id   AF-A0AAD5U942-F1
#
_cell.length_a   1.000
_cell.length_b   1.000
_cell.length_c   1.000
_cell.angle_alpha   90.00
_cell.angle_beta   90.00
_cell.angle_gamma   90.00
#
_symmetry.space_group_name_H-M   'P 1'
#
loop_
_entity.id
_entity.type
_entity.pdbx_description
1 polymer ?
#
loop_
_entity_poly.entity_id
_entity_poly.type
_entity_poly.pdbx_seq_one_letter_code
_entity_poly.pdbx_strand_id
1 'polypeptide(L)'
;MSESQKFVESFIAELTSAKIFKERVKDKVLLFDNKNVLTDKQEMKELKRKRKKLNKFNSKEKKKLKLYHFEKDTLRYETFLDLHSLWSQYMAELLGDNLQKNAVLNKMIKADFHGCYMKGNFCCYLLKSH
;
A
#
# COMPACT_ATOMS: atom_id res chain seq x y z
N MET A 1 26.62 19.06 -55.27
CA MET A 1 26.36 18.83 -53.82
C MET A 1 26.09 20.18 -53.18
N SER A 2 24.91 20.36 -52.58
CA SER A 2 24.46 21.66 -52.07
C SER A 2 25.29 22.08 -50.85
N GLU A 3 25.45 23.38 -50.64
CA GLU A 3 26.21 23.97 -49.53
C GLU A 3 25.71 23.50 -48.15
N SER A 4 24.41 23.21 -48.06
CA SER A 4 23.74 22.66 -46.88
C SER A 4 24.24 21.26 -46.52
N GLN A 5 24.54 20.43 -47.52
CA GLN A 5 25.02 19.06 -47.30
C GLN A 5 26.43 19.05 -46.73
N LYS A 6 27.29 19.98 -47.18
CA LYS A 6 28.66 20.13 -46.67
C LYS A 6 28.68 20.55 -45.20
N PHE A 7 27.77 21.46 -44.81
CA PHE A 7 27.65 21.89 -43.41
C PHE A 7 27.21 20.75 -42.49
N VAL A 8 26.23 19.96 -42.91
CA VAL A 8 25.73 18.82 -42.13
C VAL A 8 26.82 17.76 -41.98
N GLU A 9 27.58 17.46 -43.04
CA GLU A 9 28.71 16.52 -42.97
C GLU A 9 29.83 17.01 -42.05
N SER A 10 30.21 18.30 -42.12
CA SER A 10 31.22 18.85 -41.22
C SER A 10 30.76 18.84 -39.76
N PHE A 11 29.48 19.12 -39.52
CA PHE A 11 28.91 19.14 -38.18
C PHE A 11 28.80 17.73 -37.57
N ILE A 12 28.37 16.74 -38.36
CA ILE A 12 28.30 15.34 -37.92
C ILE A 12 29.70 14.77 -37.68
N ALA A 13 30.69 15.12 -38.52
CA ALA A 13 32.07 14.71 -38.31
C ALA A 13 32.67 15.27 -37.00
N GLU A 14 32.22 16.46 -36.59
CA GLU A 14 32.64 17.08 -35.32
C GLU A 14 31.97 16.44 -34.09
N LEU A 15 30.74 15.94 -34.22
CA LEU A 15 29.96 15.23 -33.20
C LEU A 15 30.25 13.72 -33.16
N THR A 16 31.53 13.34 -33.17
CA THR A 16 31.90 11.93 -32.99
C THR A 16 31.55 11.42 -31.59
N SER A 17 30.97 10.22 -31.53
CA SER A 17 30.58 9.54 -30.29
C SER A 17 31.73 9.42 -29.29
N ALA A 18 32.97 9.29 -29.77
CA ALA A 18 34.18 9.27 -28.95
C ALA A 18 34.45 10.60 -28.22
N LYS A 19 34.18 11.75 -28.87
CA LYS A 19 34.36 13.09 -28.28
C LYS A 19 33.29 13.35 -27.22
N ILE A 20 32.03 13.00 -27.54
CA ILE A 20 30.89 13.09 -26.62
C ILE A 20 31.09 12.18 -25.39
N PHE A 21 31.58 10.95 -25.59
CA PHE A 21 31.87 10.01 -24.50
C PHE A 21 32.99 10.53 -23.59
N LYS A 22 34.06 11.10 -24.16
CA LYS A 22 35.16 11.68 -23.40
C LYS A 22 34.69 12.87 -22.55
N GLU A 23 33.88 13.77 -23.11
CA GLU A 23 33.40 14.98 -22.44
C GLU A 23 32.28 14.71 -21.41
N ARG A 24 31.42 13.72 -21.66
CA ARG A 24 30.23 13.47 -20.82
C ARG A 24 30.31 12.24 -19.91
N VAL A 25 31.22 11.30 -20.16
CA VAL A 25 31.29 10.05 -19.39
C VAL A 25 32.59 9.95 -18.61
N LYS A 26 33.72 10.34 -19.20
CA LYS A 26 35.05 10.04 -18.64
C LYS A 26 35.38 10.81 -17.35
N ASP A 27 34.94 12.06 -17.24
CA ASP A 27 35.25 12.92 -16.08
C ASP A 27 34.13 12.97 -15.02
N LYS A 28 33.06 12.17 -15.20
CA LYS A 28 31.99 12.04 -14.21
C LYS A 28 32.18 10.74 -13.44
N VAL A 29 32.21 10.83 -12.11
CA VAL A 29 32.13 9.63 -11.24
C VAL A 29 30.73 9.05 -11.39
N LEU A 30 30.60 8.02 -12.21
CA LEU A 30 29.35 7.26 -12.33
C LEU A 30 29.31 6.23 -11.21
N LEU A 31 28.53 6.53 -10.16
CA LEU A 31 28.14 5.54 -9.15
C LEU A 31 27.22 4.52 -9.82
N PHE A 32 27.78 3.39 -10.23
CA PHE A 32 26.99 2.26 -10.73
C PHE A 32 26.42 1.49 -9.54
N ASP A 33 25.31 1.99 -9.01
CA ASP A 33 24.56 1.31 -7.95
C ASP A 33 23.81 0.13 -8.59
N ASN A 34 24.54 -0.95 -8.85
CA ASN A 34 24.02 -2.19 -9.42
C ASN A 34 23.22 -2.95 -8.34
N LYS A 35 22.21 -2.31 -7.78
CA LYS A 35 21.28 -2.92 -6.84
C LYS A 35 20.32 -3.75 -7.66
N ASN A 36 20.46 -5.07 -7.58
CA ASN A 36 19.52 -6.00 -8.17
C ASN A 36 18.13 -5.78 -7.54
N VAL A 37 17.31 -4.95 -8.18
CA VAL A 37 15.95 -4.56 -7.74
C VAL A 37 15.05 -5.80 -7.48
N LEU A 38 15.39 -6.95 -8.07
CA LEU A 38 14.69 -8.21 -7.88
C LEU A 38 14.98 -8.88 -6.53
N THR A 39 16.22 -8.85 -6.05
CA THR A 39 16.60 -9.38 -4.72
C THR A 39 16.01 -8.54 -3.60
N ASP A 40 16.04 -7.21 -3.71
CA ASP A 40 15.47 -6.32 -2.69
C ASP A 40 13.96 -6.54 -2.49
N LYS A 41 13.21 -6.79 -3.57
CA LYS A 41 11.77 -7.08 -3.47
C LYS A 41 11.48 -8.41 -2.77
N GLN A 42 12.29 -9.44 -3.04
CA GLN A 42 12.14 -10.75 -2.42
C GLN A 42 12.52 -10.71 -0.94
N GLU A 43 13.63 -10.07 -0.60
CA GLU A 43 14.06 -9.86 0.78
C GLU A 43 13.05 -9.05 1.59
N MET A 44 12.51 -7.97 1.00
CA MET A 44 11.44 -7.19 1.63
C MET A 44 10.15 -8.00 1.84
N LYS A 45 9.82 -8.91 0.92
CA LYS A 45 8.65 -9.80 1.06
C LYS A 45 8.88 -10.82 2.18
N GLU A 46 10.08 -11.38 2.28
CA GLU A 46 10.47 -12.31 3.34
C GLU A 46 10.52 -11.62 4.72
N LEU A 47 11.08 -10.41 4.81
CA LEU A 47 11.05 -9.59 6.02
C LEU A 47 9.61 -9.29 6.47
N LYS A 48 8.72 -8.91 5.53
CA LYS A 48 7.28 -8.71 5.82
C LYS A 48 6.61 -10.01 6.29
N ARG A 49 6.96 -11.16 5.70
CA ARG A 49 6.43 -12.48 6.13
C ARG A 49 6.91 -12.86 7.53
N LYS A 50 8.19 -12.67 7.83
CA LYS A 50 8.76 -12.91 9.16
C LYS A 50 8.12 -12.02 10.23
N ARG A 51 7.98 -10.72 9.96
CA ARG A 51 7.26 -9.77 10.86
C ARG A 51 5.81 -10.18 11.11
N LYS A 52 5.10 -10.64 10.07
CA LYS A 52 3.71 -11.13 10.22
C LYS A 52 3.59 -12.41 11.06
N LYS A 53 4.63 -13.25 11.09
CA LYS A 53 4.67 -14.47 11.92
C LYS A 53 5.02 -14.16 13.38
N LEU A 54 5.91 -13.21 13.63
CA LEU A 54 6.35 -12.83 14.99
C LEU A 54 5.20 -12.22 15.82
N ASN A 55 4.26 -11.51 15.20
CA ASN A 55 3.22 -10.76 15.91
C ASN A 55 1.86 -11.47 15.96
N LYS A 56 1.75 -12.72 15.49
CA LYS A 56 0.49 -13.46 15.47
C LYS A 56 0.61 -14.73 16.29
N PHE A 57 -0.11 -14.75 17.42
CA PHE A 57 -0.37 -15.99 18.14
C PHE A 57 -0.97 -17.04 17.21
N ASN A 58 -0.43 -18.25 17.29
CA ASN A 58 -0.99 -19.43 16.63
C ASN A 58 -2.38 -19.73 17.19
N SER A 59 -3.26 -20.36 16.40
CA SER A 59 -4.63 -20.71 16.83
C SER A 59 -4.64 -21.53 18.13
N LYS A 60 -3.66 -22.44 18.30
CA LYS A 60 -3.47 -23.21 19.54
C LYS A 60 -3.13 -22.30 20.72
N GLU A 61 -2.26 -21.31 20.52
CA GLU A 61 -1.86 -20.34 21.56
C GLU A 61 -3.04 -19.44 21.94
N LYS A 62 -3.85 -19.00 20.97
CA LYS A 62 -5.05 -18.22 21.23
C LYS A 62 -6.09 -18.96 22.07
N LYS A 63 -6.28 -20.25 21.81
CA LYS A 63 -7.15 -21.12 22.61
C LYS A 63 -6.60 -21.33 24.01
N LYS A 64 -5.29 -21.56 24.15
CA LYS A 64 -4.62 -21.70 25.46
C LYS A 64 -4.75 -20.43 26.31
N LEU A 65 -4.58 -19.27 25.68
CA LEU A 65 -4.75 -17.94 26.30
C LEU A 65 -6.21 -17.55 26.54
N LYS A 66 -7.18 -18.37 26.10
CA LYS A 66 -8.62 -18.08 26.24
C LYS A 66 -9.01 -16.70 25.71
N LEU A 67 -8.29 -16.19 24.70
CA LEU A 67 -8.43 -14.83 24.16
C LEU A 67 -9.84 -14.47 23.67
N TYR A 68 -10.65 -15.47 23.34
CA TYR A 68 -12.03 -15.30 22.88
C TYR A 68 -13.03 -16.03 23.79
N HIS A 69 -12.61 -16.44 24.98
CA HIS A 69 -13.49 -17.07 25.95
C HIS A 69 -13.97 -15.99 26.93
N PHE A 70 -15.10 -15.39 26.58
CA PHE A 70 -15.79 -14.43 27.43
C PHE A 70 -16.99 -15.12 28.08
N GLU A 71 -17.31 -14.73 29.30
CA GLU A 71 -18.55 -15.18 29.95
C GLU A 71 -19.75 -14.66 29.17
N LYS A 72 -20.76 -15.51 28.96
CA LYS A 72 -21.92 -15.18 28.12
C LYS A 72 -22.66 -13.93 28.61
N ASP A 73 -22.63 -13.68 29.90
CA ASP A 73 -23.28 -12.53 30.54
C ASP A 73 -22.59 -11.19 30.23
N THR A 74 -21.31 -11.24 29.86
CA THR A 74 -20.55 -10.06 29.41
C THR A 74 -20.82 -9.72 27.94
N LEU A 75 -21.30 -10.69 27.16
CA LEU A 75 -21.57 -10.56 25.72
C LEU A 75 -23.01 -10.13 25.41
N ARG A 76 -23.66 -9.41 26.33
CA ARG A 76 -25.00 -8.85 26.08
C ARG A 76 -24.92 -7.73 25.06
N TYR A 77 -25.90 -7.71 24.15
CA TYR A 77 -25.98 -6.67 23.12
C TYR A 77 -26.04 -5.26 23.71
N GLU A 78 -26.73 -5.12 24.84
CA GLU A 78 -26.85 -3.87 25.62
C GLU A 78 -25.49 -3.24 25.92
N THR A 79 -24.50 -4.04 26.35
CA THR A 79 -23.15 -3.55 26.66
C THR A 79 -22.44 -2.99 25.43
N PHE A 80 -22.77 -3.46 24.23
CA PHE A 80 -22.18 -2.98 22.98
C PHE A 80 -22.88 -1.75 22.40
N LEU A 81 -24.05 -1.36 22.92
CA LEU A 81 -24.74 -0.16 22.48
C LEU A 81 -23.95 1.11 22.81
N ASP A 82 -23.32 1.16 23.97
CA ASP A 82 -22.46 2.28 24.36
C ASP A 82 -21.27 2.42 23.40
N LEU A 83 -20.68 1.30 23.01
CA LEU A 83 -19.60 1.25 22.01
C LEU A 83 -20.09 1.74 20.64
N HIS A 84 -21.29 1.36 20.22
CA HIS A 84 -21.89 1.83 18.98
C HIS A 84 -22.21 3.33 19.00
N SER A 85 -22.69 3.84 20.13
CA SER A 85 -22.95 5.27 20.33
C SER A 85 -21.65 6.07 20.19
N LEU A 86 -20.56 5.60 20.80
CA LEU A 86 -19.24 6.22 20.65
C LEU A 86 -18.77 6.22 19.20
N TRP A 87 -18.91 5.09 18.50
CA TRP A 87 -18.55 4.99 17.08
C TRP A 87 -19.38 5.95 16.22
N SER A 88 -20.67 6.10 16.52
CA SER A 88 -21.56 7.02 15.80
C SER A 88 -21.15 8.48 15.97
N GLN A 89 -20.79 8.89 17.19
CA GLN A 89 -20.28 10.24 17.46
C GLN A 89 -18.94 10.49 16.74
N TYR A 90 -18.02 9.52 16.82
CA TYR A 90 -16.74 9.57 16.10
C TYR A 90 -16.94 9.75 14.59
N MET A 91 -17.85 8.99 13.98
CA MET A 91 -18.12 9.11 12.55
C MET A 91 -18.77 10.44 12.18
N ALA A 92 -19.65 10.97 13.03
CA ALA A 92 -20.24 12.29 12.83
C ALA A 92 -19.17 13.39 12.82
N GLU A 93 -18.23 13.34 13.76
CA GLU A 93 -17.09 14.28 13.81
C GLU A 93 -16.11 14.08 12.64
N LEU A 94 -15.79 12.83 12.30
CA LEU A 94 -14.85 12.50 11.23
C LEU A 94 -15.37 12.99 9.86
N LEU A 95 -16.65 12.76 9.59
CA LEU A 95 -17.30 13.13 8.34
C LEU A 95 -17.61 14.64 8.32
N GLY A 96 -18.09 15.19 9.43
CA GLY A 96 -18.52 16.59 9.54
C GLY A 96 -19.46 16.98 8.39
N ASP A 97 -19.42 18.25 7.98
CA ASP A 97 -20.21 18.78 6.86
C ASP A 97 -19.55 18.57 5.49
N ASN A 98 -18.65 17.59 5.34
CA ASN A 98 -17.93 17.40 4.08
C ASN A 98 -18.84 16.82 2.99
N LEU A 99 -19.35 17.69 2.11
CA LEU A 99 -20.14 17.29 0.93
C LEU A 99 -19.30 16.68 -0.21
N GLN A 100 -17.97 16.83 -0.18
CA GLN A 100 -17.11 16.36 -1.26
C GLN A 100 -16.93 14.84 -1.18
N LYS A 101 -17.53 14.12 -2.13
CA LYS A 101 -17.54 12.64 -2.20
C LYS A 101 -16.15 12.02 -2.04
N ASN A 102 -15.14 12.59 -2.70
CA ASN A 102 -13.77 12.08 -2.64
C ASN A 102 -13.11 12.24 -1.26
N ALA A 103 -13.43 13.33 -0.55
CA ALA A 103 -12.92 13.55 0.81
C ALA A 103 -13.56 12.56 1.80
N VAL A 104 -14.86 12.31 1.66
CA VAL A 104 -15.59 11.32 2.46
C VAL A 104 -15.04 9.91 2.25
N LEU A 105 -14.84 9.48 1.00
CA LEU A 105 -14.31 8.14 0.70
C LEU A 105 -12.91 7.92 1.28
N ASN A 106 -12.01 8.90 1.14
CA ASN A 106 -10.66 8.81 1.67
C ASN A 106 -10.63 8.71 3.20
N LYS A 107 -11.56 9.39 3.88
CA LYS A 107 -11.75 9.29 5.33
C LYS A 107 -12.29 7.91 5.71
N MET A 108 -13.33 7.42 5.01
CA MET A 108 -13.91 6.10 5.25
C MET A 108 -12.90 4.96 5.10
N ILE A 109 -12.03 4.99 4.07
CA ILE A 109 -11.02 3.93 3.85
C ILE A 109 -10.03 3.83 5.03
N LYS A 110 -9.75 4.96 5.68
CA LYS A 110 -8.79 5.05 6.78
C LYS A 110 -9.42 4.92 8.17
N ALA A 111 -10.74 4.95 8.24
CA ALA A 111 -11.46 4.99 9.51
C ALA A 111 -11.51 3.61 10.17
N ASP A 112 -11.65 3.62 11.49
CA ASP A 112 -11.86 2.41 12.27
C ASP A 112 -13.34 1.99 12.24
N PHE A 113 -13.57 0.71 11.94
CA PHE A 113 -14.91 0.10 11.89
C PHE A 113 -15.20 -0.79 13.10
N HIS A 114 -14.46 -0.61 14.19
CA HIS A 114 -14.74 -1.29 15.44
C HIS A 114 -16.01 -0.71 16.06
N GLY A 115 -17.06 -1.53 16.24
CA GLY A 115 -18.37 -1.08 16.74
C GLY A 115 -19.34 -0.57 15.67
N CYS A 116 -18.99 -0.70 14.38
CA CYS A 116 -19.92 -0.35 13.31
C CYS A 116 -21.02 -1.41 13.13
N TYR A 117 -22.21 -0.96 12.77
CA TYR A 117 -23.29 -1.85 12.35
C TYR A 117 -23.10 -2.22 10.89
N MET A 118 -22.92 -3.52 10.60
CA MET A 118 -22.81 -4.03 9.23
C MET A 118 -24.01 -4.90 8.90
N LYS A 119 -24.72 -4.54 7.83
CA LYS A 119 -25.72 -5.40 7.22
C LYS A 119 -25.11 -6.14 6.03
N GLY A 120 -25.03 -7.46 6.13
CA GLY A 120 -24.60 -8.29 5.02
C GLY A 120 -25.69 -8.35 3.93
N ASN A 121 -25.46 -7.70 2.80
CA ASN A 121 -26.20 -7.99 1.58
C ASN A 121 -25.38 -9.04 0.81
N PHE A 122 -25.79 -10.31 0.88
CA PHE A 122 -25.09 -11.38 0.17
C PHE A 122 -25.19 -11.14 -1.33
N CYS A 123 -24.03 -10.88 -1.96
CA CYS A 123 -23.89 -10.90 -3.41
C CYS A 123 -23.59 -12.34 -3.82
N CYS A 124 -24.54 -13.00 -4.48
CA CYS A 124 -24.47 -14.38 -4.94
C CYS A 124 -23.47 -14.56 -6.10
N TYR A 125 -22.17 -14.38 -5.88
CA TYR A 125 -21.14 -14.68 -6.87
C TYR A 125 -19.90 -15.28 -6.21
N LEU A 126 -20.00 -16.49 -5.62
CA LEU A 126 -18.84 -17.38 -5.36
C LEU A 126 -19.23 -18.75 -4.75
N LEU A 127 -20.39 -19.31 -5.13
CA LEU A 127 -20.75 -20.72 -4.83
C LEU A 127 -20.86 -21.50 -6.14
N LYS A 128 -19.75 -21.61 -6.88
CA LYS A 128 -19.53 -22.68 -7.85
C LYS A 128 -18.05 -23.06 -7.82
N SER A 129 -17.78 -24.19 -7.18
CA SER A 129 -16.77 -25.19 -7.56
C SER A 129 -16.91 -26.32 -6.54
N HIS A 130 -17.76 -27.27 -6.90
CA HIS A 130 -17.82 -28.60 -6.31
C HIS A 130 -17.02 -29.54 -7.20
#